data_AF-A0A3N2RCD8-F1
#
_entry.id   AF-A0A3N2RCD8-F1
#
_cell.length_a   1.000
_cell.length_b   1.000
_cell.length_c   1.000
_cell.angle_alpha   90.00
_cell.angle_beta   90.00
_cell.angle_gamma   90.00
#
_symmetry.space_group_name_H-M   'P 1'
#
loop_
_entity.id
_entity.type
_entity.pdbx_description
1 polymer ?
#
loop_
_entity_poly.entity_id
_entity_poly.type
_entity_poly.pdbx_seq_one_letter_code
_entity_poly.pdbx_strand_id
1 'polypeptide(L)'
;MRAPAGVSTSLKTTGALALLLAGCAPQTPEQRFERWRGEGRQAQVRAYSDYLARHGVAAVAPLSQQLRSGRNWRWCGADEFALPPRASWPRSVATLRLLAELRAAGLIDGARIVSGYRAPDFNRCEGGSRQSRHMAGGAYDLELAADTDGAKLCAFWRRRGAATGFGLGFYDRRRLHVDTAGMRTWGGDYSRKTSPCLQRPPVGAAAAAAL
;
A
#
# COMPACT_ATOMS: atom_id res chain seq x y z
N MET A 1 21.97 -82.36 -18.29
CA MET A 1 21.76 -81.93 -16.89
C MET A 1 20.88 -80.69 -16.89
N ARG A 2 19.93 -80.62 -15.96
CA ARG A 2 18.85 -79.62 -15.81
C ARG A 2 19.36 -78.18 -15.63
N ALA A 3 18.57 -77.21 -16.11
CA ALA A 3 18.67 -75.79 -15.78
C ALA A 3 18.30 -75.51 -14.31
N PRO A 4 18.48 -74.26 -13.84
CA PRO A 4 17.27 -73.54 -13.43
C PRO A 4 17.15 -72.13 -14.02
N ALA A 5 15.89 -71.79 -14.22
CA ALA A 5 15.38 -70.57 -14.84
C ALA A 5 15.50 -69.35 -13.90
N GLY A 6 15.88 -68.20 -14.46
CA GLY A 6 15.75 -66.90 -13.82
C GLY A 6 14.31 -66.40 -13.93
N VAL A 7 13.68 -66.12 -12.78
CA VAL A 7 12.36 -65.52 -12.67
C VAL A 7 12.46 -64.03 -13.00
N SER A 8 11.77 -63.59 -14.05
CA SER A 8 11.61 -62.16 -14.39
C SER A 8 10.31 -61.64 -13.79
N THR A 9 10.39 -60.94 -12.65
CA THR A 9 9.24 -60.26 -12.05
C THR A 9 8.99 -58.92 -12.74
N SER A 10 7.96 -58.90 -13.59
CA SER A 10 7.48 -57.69 -14.25
C SER A 10 6.63 -56.87 -13.26
N LEU A 11 7.16 -55.75 -12.78
CA LEU A 11 6.47 -54.83 -11.89
C LEU A 11 5.50 -53.98 -12.72
N LYS A 12 4.20 -54.29 -12.66
CA LYS A 12 3.15 -53.46 -13.28
C LYS A 12 2.99 -52.17 -12.47
N THR A 13 3.62 -51.09 -12.91
CA THR A 13 3.35 -49.74 -12.41
C THR A 13 1.99 -49.28 -12.92
N THR A 14 0.94 -49.51 -12.14
CA THR A 14 -0.33 -48.82 -12.27
C THR A 14 -0.11 -47.34 -11.92
N GLY A 15 0.05 -46.51 -12.94
CA GLY A 15 0.09 -45.06 -12.80
C GLY A 15 -1.27 -44.55 -12.32
N ALA A 16 -1.39 -44.29 -11.02
CA ALA A 16 -2.51 -43.53 -10.49
C ALA A 16 -2.38 -42.09 -10.99
N LEU A 17 -3.25 -41.70 -11.93
CA LEU A 17 -3.41 -40.31 -12.36
C LEU A 17 -4.00 -39.53 -11.18
N ALA A 18 -3.14 -38.92 -10.38
CA ALA A 18 -3.57 -37.99 -9.34
C ALA A 18 -4.13 -36.73 -10.02
N LEU A 19 -5.46 -36.64 -10.14
CA LEU A 19 -6.12 -35.36 -10.39
C LEU A 19 -5.84 -34.44 -9.20
N LEU A 20 -4.91 -33.50 -9.38
CA LEU A 20 -4.76 -32.38 -8.47
C LEU A 20 -6.02 -31.53 -8.56
N LEU A 21 -6.94 -31.72 -7.61
CA LEU A 21 -8.00 -30.78 -7.33
C LEU A 21 -7.36 -29.47 -6.87
N ALA A 22 -7.08 -28.57 -7.82
CA ALA A 22 -6.77 -27.18 -7.53
C ALA A 22 -8.01 -26.55 -6.89
N GLY A 23 -8.15 -26.69 -5.58
CA GLY A 23 -9.23 -26.06 -4.82
C GLY A 23 -9.23 -24.56 -5.07
N CYS A 24 -10.43 -23.96 -5.12
CA CYS A 24 -10.65 -22.53 -5.26
C CYS A 24 -10.09 -21.76 -4.05
N ALA A 25 -8.78 -21.64 -3.94
CA ALA A 25 -8.16 -20.72 -3.00
C ALA A 25 -8.63 -19.30 -3.35
N PRO A 26 -9.00 -18.47 -2.37
CA PRO A 26 -9.37 -17.09 -2.64
C PRO A 26 -8.19 -16.38 -3.28
N GLN A 27 -8.44 -15.72 -4.42
CA GLN A 27 -7.39 -15.06 -5.19
C GLN A 27 -6.64 -14.04 -4.35
N THR A 28 -5.33 -13.92 -4.53
CA THR A 28 -4.53 -12.89 -3.86
C THR A 28 -4.85 -11.50 -4.42
N PRO A 29 -4.57 -10.41 -3.67
CA PRO A 29 -4.65 -9.06 -4.21
C PRO A 29 -3.87 -8.87 -5.52
N GLU A 30 -2.71 -9.50 -5.66
CA GLU A 30 -1.87 -9.45 -6.86
C GLU A 30 -2.56 -10.14 -8.04
N GLN A 31 -3.13 -11.34 -7.85
CA GLN A 31 -3.89 -12.03 -8.90
C GLN A 31 -5.12 -11.22 -9.35
N ARG A 32 -5.82 -10.57 -8.42
CA ARG A 32 -6.96 -9.69 -8.75
C ARG A 32 -6.51 -8.43 -9.48
N PHE A 33 -5.35 -7.86 -9.13
CA PHE A 33 -4.75 -6.75 -9.86
C PHE A 33 -4.45 -7.13 -11.30
N GLU A 34 -3.83 -8.28 -11.52
CA GLU A 34 -3.47 -8.75 -12.85
C GLU A 34 -4.68 -8.99 -13.74
N ARG A 35 -5.76 -9.56 -13.20
CA ARG A 35 -7.04 -9.65 -13.92
C ARG A 35 -7.60 -8.27 -14.25
N TRP A 36 -7.74 -7.39 -13.25
CA TRP A 36 -8.25 -6.04 -13.46
C TRP A 36 -7.43 -5.28 -14.51
N ARG A 37 -6.10 -5.43 -14.50
CA ARG A 37 -5.18 -4.87 -15.50
C ARG A 37 -5.43 -5.45 -16.89
N GLY A 38 -5.63 -6.77 -16.99
CA GLY A 38 -5.88 -7.49 -18.25
C GLY A 38 -7.23 -7.16 -18.89
N GLU A 39 -8.21 -6.72 -18.12
CA GLU A 39 -9.53 -6.26 -18.59
C GLU A 39 -9.47 -4.86 -19.23
N GLY A 40 -8.65 -4.69 -20.27
CA GLY A 40 -8.59 -3.47 -21.09
C GLY A 40 -7.84 -2.28 -20.48
N ARG A 41 -7.15 -2.46 -19.34
CA ARG A 41 -6.42 -1.41 -18.62
C ARG A 41 -4.90 -1.49 -18.76
N GLN A 42 -4.39 -2.50 -19.48
CA GLN A 42 -2.96 -2.79 -19.58
C GLN A 42 -2.14 -1.61 -20.10
N ALA A 43 -2.63 -0.91 -21.13
CA ALA A 43 -1.92 0.24 -21.70
C ALA A 43 -1.86 1.43 -20.73
N GLN A 44 -2.97 1.72 -20.05
CA GLN A 44 -3.05 2.83 -19.09
C GLN A 44 -2.20 2.54 -17.83
N VAL A 45 -2.22 1.30 -17.33
CA VAL A 45 -1.37 0.87 -16.21
C VAL A 45 0.10 0.93 -16.59
N ARG A 46 0.48 0.47 -17.80
CA ARG A 46 1.84 0.61 -18.32
C ARG A 46 2.27 2.07 -18.38
N ALA A 47 1.46 2.94 -18.95
CA ALA A 47 1.78 4.37 -19.05
C ALA A 47 1.99 5.03 -17.67
N TYR A 48 1.17 4.67 -16.67
CA TYR A 48 1.35 5.13 -15.29
C TYR A 48 2.65 4.56 -14.69
N SER A 49 2.90 3.26 -14.83
CA SER A 49 4.13 2.61 -14.36
C SER A 49 5.38 3.25 -14.96
N ASP A 50 5.40 3.50 -16.26
CA ASP A 50 6.51 4.13 -16.96
C ASP A 50 6.73 5.56 -16.49
N TYR A 51 5.64 6.30 -16.22
CA TYR A 51 5.73 7.64 -15.64
C TYR A 51 6.38 7.61 -14.26
N LEU A 52 5.95 6.69 -13.39
CA LEU A 52 6.57 6.52 -12.07
C LEU A 52 8.04 6.09 -12.16
N ALA A 53 8.38 5.23 -13.12
CA ALA A 53 9.75 4.75 -13.33
C ALA A 53 10.67 5.89 -13.76
N ARG A 54 10.25 6.73 -14.71
CA ARG A 54 11.01 7.93 -15.11
C ARG A 54 11.23 8.92 -13.97
N HIS A 55 10.38 8.88 -12.94
CA HIS A 55 10.49 9.73 -11.76
C HIS A 55 11.16 9.05 -10.56
N GLY A 56 11.65 7.82 -10.72
CA GLY A 56 12.38 7.08 -9.69
C GLY A 56 11.52 6.53 -8.55
N VAL A 57 10.20 6.47 -8.71
CA VAL A 57 9.27 6.09 -7.63
C VAL A 57 8.47 4.80 -7.89
N ALA A 58 8.68 4.14 -9.03
CA ALA A 58 7.95 2.91 -9.36
C ALA A 58 8.17 1.78 -8.32
N ALA A 59 9.37 1.67 -7.75
CA ALA A 59 9.74 0.58 -6.84
C ALA A 59 9.35 0.81 -5.36
N VAL A 60 8.71 1.94 -5.03
CA VAL A 60 8.35 2.29 -3.64
C VAL A 60 7.35 1.30 -3.03
N ALA A 61 6.49 0.70 -3.87
CA ALA A 61 5.57 -0.38 -3.53
C ALA A 61 5.13 -1.10 -4.82
N PRO A 62 4.56 -2.31 -4.75
CA PRO A 62 3.91 -2.94 -5.91
C PRO A 62 2.78 -2.08 -6.49
N LEU A 63 2.57 -2.10 -7.81
CA LEU A 63 1.48 -1.36 -8.45
C LEU A 63 0.10 -1.74 -7.90
N SER A 64 -0.10 -3.00 -7.50
CA SER A 64 -1.32 -3.47 -6.84
C SER A 64 -1.63 -2.70 -5.55
N GLN A 65 -0.61 -2.22 -4.84
CA GLN A 65 -0.76 -1.38 -3.66
C GLN A 65 -0.90 0.10 -4.03
N GLN A 66 -0.06 0.60 -4.94
CA GLN A 66 -0.11 2.01 -5.37
C GLN A 66 -1.45 2.39 -6.03
N LEU A 67 -2.07 1.45 -6.74
CA LEU A 67 -3.34 1.63 -7.44
C LEU A 67 -4.53 1.08 -6.65
N ARG A 68 -4.35 0.61 -5.41
CA ARG A 68 -5.45 0.17 -4.55
C ARG A 68 -6.42 1.34 -4.32
N SER A 69 -7.70 1.18 -4.64
CA SER A 69 -8.68 2.25 -4.42
C SER A 69 -8.90 2.48 -2.92
N GLY A 70 -9.23 1.43 -2.18
CA GLY A 70 -9.47 1.46 -0.73
C GLY A 70 -9.87 0.09 -0.20
N ARG A 71 -10.24 0.04 1.08
CA ARG A 71 -10.55 -1.22 1.78
C ARG A 71 -11.99 -1.68 1.54
N ASN A 72 -12.92 -0.75 1.46
CA ASN A 72 -14.35 -1.04 1.41
C ASN A 72 -14.89 -1.10 -0.03
N TRP A 73 -14.02 -1.32 -1.02
CA TRP A 73 -14.40 -1.41 -2.44
C TRP A 73 -15.57 -2.39 -2.68
N ARG A 74 -15.58 -3.55 -2.00
CA ARG A 74 -16.68 -4.53 -2.10
C ARG A 74 -17.99 -3.96 -1.59
N TRP A 75 -17.96 -3.36 -0.40
CA TRP A 75 -19.13 -2.77 0.23
C TRP A 75 -19.67 -1.59 -0.58
N CYS A 76 -18.78 -0.81 -1.18
CA CYS A 76 -19.11 0.31 -2.04
C CYS A 76 -19.46 -0.06 -3.49
N GLY A 77 -19.38 -1.34 -3.88
CA GLY A 77 -19.56 -1.75 -5.27
C GLY A 77 -18.59 -1.07 -6.26
N ALA A 78 -17.40 -0.69 -5.80
CA ALA A 78 -16.38 -0.01 -6.59
C ALA A 78 -15.27 -0.97 -7.03
N ASP A 79 -14.50 -0.59 -8.05
CA ASP A 79 -13.30 -1.32 -8.43
C ASP A 79 -12.28 -1.35 -7.28
N GLU A 80 -11.64 -2.51 -7.10
CA GLU A 80 -10.58 -2.69 -6.10
C GLU A 80 -9.33 -1.85 -6.40
N PHE A 81 -9.12 -1.49 -7.67
CA PHE A 81 -8.00 -0.70 -8.14
C PHE A 81 -8.50 0.46 -8.99
N ALA A 82 -7.80 1.58 -8.95
CA ALA A 82 -8.14 2.75 -9.74
C ALA A 82 -6.89 3.50 -10.19
N LEU A 83 -6.89 3.94 -11.45
CA LEU A 83 -5.86 4.83 -11.97
C LEU A 83 -6.19 6.28 -11.61
N PRO A 84 -5.24 7.05 -11.06
CA PRO A 84 -5.42 8.49 -10.95
C PRO A 84 -5.50 9.13 -12.35
N PRO A 85 -6.30 10.20 -12.52
CA PRO A 85 -6.26 11.01 -13.73
C PRO A 85 -4.83 11.45 -14.05
N ARG A 86 -4.46 11.50 -15.33
CA ARG A 86 -3.10 11.88 -15.78
C ARG A 86 -2.60 13.19 -15.17
N ALA A 87 -3.48 14.19 -15.05
CA ALA A 87 -3.16 15.48 -14.44
C ALA A 87 -2.77 15.39 -12.96
N SER A 88 -3.09 14.29 -12.28
CA SER A 88 -2.76 14.05 -10.87
C SER A 88 -1.48 13.25 -10.66
N TRP A 89 -0.88 12.67 -11.72
CA TRP A 89 0.33 11.87 -11.59
C TRP A 89 1.53 12.60 -10.94
N PRO A 90 1.76 13.91 -11.15
CA PRO A 90 2.79 14.64 -10.41
C PRO A 90 2.58 14.61 -8.88
N ARG A 91 1.33 14.63 -8.42
CA ARG A 91 1.01 14.52 -6.98
C ARG A 91 1.25 13.11 -6.45
N SER A 92 0.94 12.08 -7.24
CA SER A 92 1.28 10.69 -6.92
C SER A 92 2.80 10.55 -6.74
N VAL A 93 3.57 11.08 -7.69
CA VAL A 93 5.05 11.08 -7.62
C VAL A 93 5.57 11.79 -6.38
N ALA A 94 5.08 13.00 -6.09
CA ALA A 94 5.52 13.74 -4.90
C ALA A 94 5.30 12.94 -3.62
N THR A 95 4.13 12.31 -3.48
CA THR A 95 3.80 11.52 -2.28
C THR A 95 4.57 10.21 -2.22
N LEU A 96 4.77 9.52 -3.35
CA LEU A 96 5.59 8.31 -3.40
C LEU A 96 7.07 8.60 -3.09
N ARG A 97 7.61 9.77 -3.49
CA ARG A 97 8.96 10.20 -3.06
C ARG A 97 9.04 10.37 -1.56
N LEU A 98 8.05 11.01 -0.94
CA LEU A 98 7.99 11.13 0.51
C LEU A 98 7.91 9.76 1.19
N LEU A 99 7.13 8.81 0.65
CA LEU A 99 7.10 7.44 1.14
C LEU A 99 8.46 6.74 0.98
N ALA A 100 9.18 6.99 -0.11
CA ALA A 100 10.55 6.49 -0.28
C ALA A 100 11.51 7.05 0.79
N GLU A 101 11.43 8.35 1.10
CA GLU A 101 12.20 8.98 2.19
C GLU A 101 11.89 8.34 3.54
N LEU A 102 10.61 8.11 3.84
CA LEU A 102 10.18 7.45 5.09
C LEU A 102 10.69 6.01 5.20
N ARG A 103 10.66 5.24 4.09
CA ARG A 103 11.23 3.89 4.03
C ARG A 103 12.76 3.91 4.20
N ALA A 104 13.45 4.81 3.50
CA ALA A 104 14.91 4.94 3.63
C ALA A 104 15.35 5.33 5.04
N ALA A 105 14.49 6.02 5.79
CA ALA A 105 14.70 6.35 7.19
C ALA A 105 14.27 5.25 8.19
N GLY A 106 13.79 4.10 7.72
CA GLY A 106 13.32 2.98 8.55
C GLY A 106 12.04 3.29 9.35
N LEU A 107 11.26 4.29 8.93
CA LEU A 107 10.11 4.78 9.70
C LEU A 107 8.81 4.06 9.39
N ILE A 108 8.75 3.34 8.28
CA ILE A 108 7.57 2.60 7.80
C ILE A 108 7.96 1.24 7.23
N ASP A 109 8.98 0.61 7.82
CA ASP A 109 9.40 -0.74 7.44
C ASP A 109 8.26 -1.73 7.66
N GLY A 110 8.09 -2.65 6.71
CA GLY A 110 6.95 -3.58 6.70
C GLY A 110 5.59 -2.94 6.39
N ALA A 111 5.47 -1.61 6.30
CA ALA A 111 4.20 -0.96 6.00
C ALA A 111 3.74 -1.23 4.56
N ARG A 112 2.42 -1.36 4.38
CA ARG A 112 1.75 -1.57 3.10
C ARG A 112 0.86 -0.39 2.74
N ILE A 113 0.84 -0.02 1.45
CA ILE A 113 -0.18 0.92 0.95
C ILE A 113 -1.49 0.14 0.80
N VAL A 114 -2.56 0.64 1.43
CA VAL A 114 -3.88 0.01 1.44
C VAL A 114 -4.99 0.90 0.87
N SER A 115 -4.67 2.13 0.48
CA SER A 115 -5.52 3.00 -0.32
C SER A 115 -4.68 4.07 -1.00
N GLY A 116 -4.97 4.37 -2.27
CA GLY A 116 -4.35 5.40 -3.09
C GLY A 116 -5.43 6.29 -3.70
N TYR A 117 -5.45 6.46 -5.02
CA TYR A 117 -6.48 7.28 -5.65
C TYR A 117 -7.90 6.73 -5.43
N ARG A 118 -8.85 7.62 -5.09
CA ARG A 118 -10.27 7.31 -4.96
C ARG A 118 -11.10 8.14 -5.93
N ALA A 119 -11.92 7.47 -6.74
CA ALA A 119 -12.95 8.17 -7.52
C ALA A 119 -13.95 8.88 -6.58
N PRO A 120 -14.60 9.97 -7.02
CA PRO A 120 -15.47 10.77 -6.14
C PRO A 120 -16.60 9.98 -5.47
N ASP A 121 -17.30 9.11 -6.19
CA ASP A 121 -18.35 8.25 -5.63
C ASP A 121 -17.80 7.30 -4.56
N PHE A 122 -16.67 6.66 -4.85
CA PHE A 122 -16.02 5.76 -3.92
C PHE A 122 -15.52 6.50 -2.67
N ASN A 123 -14.96 7.70 -2.82
CA ASN A 123 -14.54 8.52 -1.67
C ASN A 123 -15.74 8.89 -0.78
N ARG A 124 -16.90 9.23 -1.36
CA ARG A 124 -18.12 9.49 -0.59
C ARG A 124 -18.58 8.26 0.19
N CYS A 125 -18.59 7.10 -0.46
CA CYS A 125 -18.96 5.83 0.16
C CYS A 125 -18.02 5.47 1.34
N GLU A 126 -16.71 5.65 1.17
CA GLU A 126 -15.70 5.47 2.24
C GLU A 126 -15.81 6.52 3.38
N GLY A 127 -16.80 7.42 3.36
CA GLY A 127 -16.94 8.50 4.35
C GLY A 127 -15.86 9.57 4.24
N GLY A 128 -15.18 9.65 3.10
CA GLY A 128 -14.09 10.58 2.86
C GLY A 128 -14.56 12.03 2.75
N SER A 129 -13.72 12.96 3.20
CA SER A 129 -13.97 14.40 3.10
C SER A 129 -14.18 14.86 1.65
N ARG A 130 -14.99 15.91 1.45
CA ARG A 130 -15.17 16.61 0.17
C ARG A 130 -13.87 17.20 -0.40
N GLN A 131 -12.87 17.41 0.45
CA GLN A 131 -11.53 17.90 0.07
C GLN A 131 -10.45 16.81 0.21
N SER A 132 -10.85 15.52 0.14
CA SER A 132 -9.95 14.39 0.27
C SER A 132 -8.80 14.43 -0.73
N ARG A 133 -7.59 14.21 -0.25
CA ARG A 133 -6.37 14.18 -1.10
C ARG A 133 -6.25 12.89 -1.90
N HIS A 134 -7.00 11.85 -1.54
CA HIS A 134 -7.16 10.66 -2.37
C HIS A 134 -7.84 10.99 -3.71
N MET A 135 -8.86 11.86 -3.72
CA MET A 135 -9.51 12.29 -4.97
C MET A 135 -8.59 13.16 -5.84
N ALA A 136 -7.60 13.82 -5.23
CA ALA A 136 -6.58 14.58 -5.95
C ALA A 136 -5.43 13.69 -6.49
N GLY A 137 -5.42 12.38 -6.19
CA GLY A 137 -4.41 11.42 -6.63
C GLY A 137 -3.04 11.55 -5.95
N GLY A 138 -2.98 12.25 -4.82
CA GLY A 138 -1.73 12.54 -4.10
C GLY A 138 -1.77 12.14 -2.62
N ALA A 139 -2.49 11.06 -2.30
CA ALA A 139 -2.55 10.55 -0.94
C ALA A 139 -2.52 9.04 -0.93
N TYR A 140 -1.93 8.49 0.13
CA TYR A 140 -1.86 7.08 0.39
C TYR A 140 -2.17 6.80 1.86
N ASP A 141 -3.05 5.83 2.10
CA ASP A 141 -3.23 5.27 3.44
C ASP A 141 -2.31 4.06 3.58
N LEU A 142 -1.64 3.98 4.72
CA LEU A 142 -0.75 2.88 5.06
C LEU A 142 -1.35 2.02 6.17
N GLU A 143 -1.10 0.72 6.08
CA GLU A 143 -1.13 -0.17 7.23
C GLU A 143 0.31 -0.41 7.68
N LEU A 144 0.61 -0.04 8.92
CA LEU A 144 1.93 -0.10 9.54
C LEU A 144 2.19 -1.47 10.17
N ALA A 145 3.47 -1.81 10.29
CA ALA A 145 3.90 -2.91 11.13
C ALA A 145 3.55 -2.63 12.61
N ALA A 146 3.35 -3.68 13.39
CA ALA A 146 2.86 -3.56 14.77
C ALA A 146 3.81 -2.79 15.69
N ASP A 147 5.10 -2.79 15.37
CA ASP A 147 6.21 -2.18 16.09
C ASP A 147 6.62 -0.79 15.53
N THR A 148 5.87 -0.24 14.58
CA THR A 148 6.18 1.09 14.02
C THR A 148 6.09 2.18 15.10
N ASP A 149 7.20 2.91 15.28
CA ASP A 149 7.30 3.99 16.27
C ASP A 149 6.70 5.30 15.73
N GLY A 150 5.45 5.59 16.13
CA GLY A 150 4.75 6.82 15.79
C GLY A 150 5.46 8.10 16.27
N ALA A 151 6.26 8.04 17.35
CA ALA A 151 6.98 9.22 17.85
C ALA A 151 8.12 9.62 16.90
N LYS A 152 8.82 8.64 16.31
CA LYS A 152 9.84 8.90 15.26
C LYS A 152 9.22 9.46 13.99
N LEU A 153 8.05 8.96 13.57
CA LEU A 153 7.28 9.53 12.46
C LEU A 153 6.92 11.00 12.72
N CYS A 154 6.43 11.31 13.92
CA CYS A 154 6.13 12.68 14.29
C CYS A 154 7.37 13.58 14.37
N ALA A 155 8.52 13.05 14.82
CA ALA A 155 9.78 13.78 14.79
C ALA A 155 10.23 14.09 13.36
N PHE A 156 10.11 13.14 12.43
CA PHE A 156 10.36 13.36 11.02
C PHE A 156 9.42 14.41 10.44
N TRP A 157 8.12 14.31 10.73
CA TRP A 157 7.11 15.28 10.30
C TRP A 157 7.44 16.70 10.77
N ARG A 158 7.83 16.89 12.04
CA ARG A 158 8.25 18.21 12.56
C ARG A 158 9.46 18.78 11.82
N ARG A 159 10.44 17.94 11.47
CA ARG A 159 11.68 18.38 10.78
C ARG A 159 11.47 18.66 9.30
N ARG A 160 10.70 17.81 8.60
CA ARG A 160 10.62 17.80 7.13
C ARG A 160 9.30 18.34 6.59
N GLY A 161 8.25 18.40 7.41
CA GLY A 161 6.88 18.61 6.94
C GLY A 161 6.65 19.94 6.23
N ALA A 162 7.31 21.01 6.67
CA ALA A 162 7.21 22.32 6.00
C ALA A 162 7.80 22.28 4.59
N ALA A 163 8.97 21.65 4.43
CA ALA A 163 9.67 21.57 3.15
C ALA A 163 8.99 20.61 2.15
N THR A 164 8.31 19.57 2.63
CA THR A 164 7.70 18.53 1.79
C THR A 164 6.18 18.64 1.68
N GLY A 165 5.55 19.58 2.41
CA GLY A 165 4.10 19.66 2.52
C GLY A 165 3.47 18.41 3.14
N PHE A 166 4.17 17.74 4.06
CA PHE A 166 3.76 16.44 4.61
C PHE A 166 2.46 16.54 5.42
N GLY A 167 1.36 16.08 4.83
CA GLY A 167 0.13 15.77 5.53
C GLY A 167 0.23 14.40 6.19
N LEU A 168 0.18 14.34 7.53
CA LEU A 168 0.30 13.11 8.31
C LEU A 168 -0.90 12.92 9.25
N GLY A 169 -1.78 11.99 8.91
CA GLY A 169 -2.95 11.65 9.71
C GLY A 169 -2.81 10.29 10.41
N PHE A 170 -3.29 10.17 11.64
CA PHE A 170 -3.36 8.89 12.36
C PHE A 170 -4.82 8.49 12.53
N TYR A 171 -5.28 7.44 11.83
CA TYR A 171 -6.60 6.86 12.10
C TYR A 171 -6.56 6.02 13.38
N ASP A 172 -5.45 5.31 13.59
CA ASP A 172 -5.09 4.65 14.84
C ASP A 172 -3.57 4.37 14.85
N ARG A 173 -3.09 3.49 15.74
CA ARG A 173 -1.67 3.14 15.86
C ARG A 173 -1.10 2.41 14.63
N ARG A 174 -1.94 1.73 13.86
CA ARG A 174 -1.55 0.89 12.71
C ARG A 174 -1.97 1.48 11.38
N ARG A 175 -2.83 2.49 11.36
CA ARG A 175 -3.37 3.06 10.12
C ARG A 175 -3.09 4.55 10.08
N LEU A 176 -2.34 4.96 9.07
CA LEU A 176 -2.02 6.37 8.85
C LEU A 176 -2.36 6.81 7.43
N HIS A 177 -2.44 8.12 7.26
CA HIS A 177 -2.61 8.83 5.99
C HIS A 177 -1.34 9.64 5.69
N VAL A 178 -0.86 9.58 4.45
CA VAL A 178 0.23 10.41 3.93
C VAL A 178 -0.21 11.16 2.67
N ASP A 179 0.01 12.47 2.63
CA ASP A 179 -0.07 13.29 1.41
C ASP A 179 1.00 14.39 1.40
N THR A 180 1.16 15.08 0.27
CA THR A 180 2.08 16.22 0.11
C THR A 180 1.33 17.53 -0.19
N ALA A 181 0.10 17.70 0.29
CA ALA A 181 -0.76 18.85 0.00
C ALA A 181 -0.71 19.95 1.08
N GLY A 182 0.32 19.94 1.93
CA GLY A 182 0.58 20.94 2.96
C GLY A 182 0.87 20.31 4.33
N MET A 183 1.73 20.95 5.13
CA MET A 183 2.10 20.49 6.46
C MET A 183 0.90 20.46 7.40
N ARG A 184 0.24 19.31 7.53
CA ARG A 184 -0.98 19.11 8.31
C ARG A 184 -0.87 17.84 9.12
N THR A 185 -1.57 17.79 10.24
CA THR A 185 -1.69 16.56 11.01
C THR A 185 -3.00 16.49 11.79
N TRP A 186 -3.50 15.28 12.00
CA TRP A 186 -4.74 14.97 12.72
C TRP A 186 -4.67 13.58 13.36
N GLY A 187 -5.52 13.33 14.34
CA GLY A 187 -5.64 12.02 15.00
C GLY A 187 -6.95 11.30 14.66
N GLY A 188 -7.32 10.33 15.51
CA GLY A 188 -8.39 9.36 15.23
C GLY A 188 -9.79 9.96 15.12
N ASP A 189 -10.01 11.19 15.62
CA ASP A 189 -11.26 11.94 15.44
C ASP A 189 -11.26 12.81 14.17
N TYR A 190 -10.26 12.64 13.31
CA TYR A 190 -10.02 13.43 12.09
C TYR A 190 -9.73 14.91 12.34
N SER A 191 -9.43 15.31 13.58
CA SER A 191 -9.12 16.68 13.95
C SER A 191 -7.65 16.86 14.32
N ARG A 192 -7.16 18.10 14.15
CA ARG A 192 -5.82 18.50 14.57
C ARG A 192 -5.60 18.30 16.07
N LYS A 193 -6.65 18.45 16.89
CA LYS A 193 -6.57 18.44 18.36
C LYS A 193 -6.09 17.10 18.91
N THR A 194 -6.43 16.00 18.23
CA THR A 194 -6.05 14.64 18.66
C THR A 194 -4.79 14.13 17.99
N SER A 195 -4.10 14.94 17.19
CA SER A 195 -2.88 14.51 16.50
C SER A 195 -1.80 14.07 17.51
N PRO A 196 -1.28 12.83 17.41
CA PRO A 196 -0.13 12.39 18.20
C PRO A 196 1.11 13.27 18.02
N CYS A 197 1.26 13.93 16.87
CA CYS A 197 2.45 14.74 16.57
C CYS A 197 2.46 16.11 17.25
N LEU A 198 1.32 16.54 17.79
CA LEU A 198 1.18 17.79 18.54
C LEU A 198 1.14 17.56 20.06
N GLN A 199 0.99 16.32 20.50
CA GLN A 199 1.08 16.00 21.92
C GLN A 199 2.53 16.17 22.39
N ARG A 200 2.71 16.77 23.57
CA ARG A 200 4.03 16.86 24.19
C ARG A 200 4.54 15.44 24.43
N PRO A 201 5.80 15.12 24.05
CA PRO A 201 6.38 13.86 24.48
C PRO A 201 6.36 13.80 26.01
N PRO A 202 6.17 12.61 26.61
CA PRO A 202 6.25 12.46 28.05
C PRO A 202 7.60 13.00 28.55
N VAL A 203 7.57 13.69 29.68
CA VAL A 203 8.74 14.31 30.31
C VAL A 203 9.77 13.20 30.55
N GLY A 204 10.88 13.21 29.79
CA GLY A 204 11.93 12.18 29.86
C GLY A 204 12.49 11.74 28.49
N ALA A 205 11.73 11.86 27.40
CA ALA A 205 12.20 11.41 26.07
C ALA A 205 13.06 12.45 25.31
N ALA A 206 13.12 13.70 25.78
CA ALA A 206 13.84 14.77 25.09
C ALA A 206 15.38 14.68 25.19
N ALA A 207 15.91 13.92 26.15
CA ALA A 207 17.36 13.83 26.38
C ALA A 207 18.09 12.88 25.42
N ALA A 208 17.38 11.97 24.73
CA ALA A 208 18.00 10.95 23.90
C ALA A 208 18.18 11.32 22.41
N ALA A 209 17.76 12.52 22.00
CA ALA A 209 17.79 12.95 20.59
C ALA A 209 18.88 13.99 20.27
N ALA A 210 19.84 14.19 21.19
CA ALA A 210 20.91 15.19 21.06
C ALA A 210 22.33 14.59 21.10
N LEU A 211 22.49 13.30 20.79
CA LEU A 211 23.79 12.64 20.62
C LEU A 211 23.88 11.99 19.24
#